data_AF-A0A1Z9AIA5-F1
#
_entry.id   AF-A0A1Z9AIA5-F1
#
_cell.length_a   1.000
_cell.length_b   1.000
_cell.length_c   1.000
_cell.angle_alpha   90.00
_cell.angle_beta   90.00
_cell.angle_gamma   90.00
#
_symmetry.space_group_name_H-M   'P 1'
#
loop_
_entity.id
_entity.type
_entity.pdbx_description
1 polymer ?
#
loop_
_entity_poly.entity_id
_entity_poly.type
_entity_poly.pdbx_seq_one_letter_code
_entity_poly.pdbx_strand_id
1 'polypeptide(L)'
;MTLKLMLPTCVVSFVAINCLFFAGDVSADTVCRVGEIERIIGVDYQTPTAVVPCKVRYFKVNDNDLSFPWSAQQEPGYCEARAAALVEKFASLGWTCGPFTPPAKPEDRAIDPTRQ
;
A
#
# COMPACT_ATOMS: atom_id res chain seq x y z
N MET A 1 32.80 46.10 -3.05
CA MET A 1 32.54 46.75 -4.36
C MET A 1 32.63 45.65 -5.43
N THR A 2 31.50 44.96 -5.69
CA THR A 2 30.74 44.97 -6.98
C THR A 2 31.53 44.37 -8.16
N LEU A 3 31.28 43.13 -8.60
CA LEU A 3 30.16 42.63 -9.43
C LEU A 3 30.36 42.85 -10.95
N LYS A 4 30.58 41.77 -11.73
CA LYS A 4 29.86 41.40 -12.98
C LYS A 4 30.37 40.04 -13.52
N LEU A 5 29.56 38.98 -13.38
CA LEU A 5 28.82 38.28 -14.45
C LEU A 5 29.65 37.77 -15.64
N MET A 6 29.79 36.44 -15.72
CA MET A 6 29.56 35.72 -16.97
C MET A 6 28.66 34.52 -16.69
N LEU A 7 27.41 34.61 -17.17
CA LEU A 7 26.52 33.47 -17.38
C LEU A 7 26.98 32.73 -18.65
N PRO A 8 27.01 31.39 -18.69
CA PRO A 8 26.74 30.69 -19.92
C PRO A 8 25.22 30.57 -20.09
N THR A 9 24.77 31.15 -21.19
CA THR A 9 23.41 31.24 -21.69
C THR A 9 22.71 29.88 -21.82
N CYS A 10 21.42 29.89 -21.47
CA CYS A 10 20.46 28.82 -21.70
C CYS A 10 20.55 28.24 -23.12
N VAL A 11 20.85 26.94 -23.22
CA VAL A 11 20.48 26.14 -24.40
C VAL A 11 19.28 25.32 -23.98
N VAL A 12 18.10 25.80 -24.33
CA VAL A 12 16.83 25.10 -24.11
C VAL A 12 16.73 23.98 -25.15
N SER A 13 16.86 22.73 -24.71
CA SER A 13 16.33 21.58 -25.44
C SER A 13 15.34 20.85 -24.54
N PHE A 14 14.12 20.79 -25.04
CA PHE A 14 12.93 20.21 -24.43
C PHE A 14 13.11 18.71 -24.19
N VAL A 15 13.33 18.27 -22.93
CA VAL A 15 12.73 17.04 -22.41
C VAL A 15 12.26 17.32 -20.99
N ALA A 16 10.95 17.25 -20.82
CA ALA A 16 10.23 17.53 -19.60
C ALA A 16 10.63 16.60 -18.45
N ILE A 17 10.85 17.20 -17.28
CA ILE A 17 10.27 16.79 -15.99
C ILE A 17 10.13 15.28 -15.81
N ASN A 18 11.19 14.60 -15.37
CA ASN A 18 11.04 13.33 -14.65
C ASN A 18 10.90 13.64 -13.16
N CYS A 19 9.76 14.22 -12.80
CA CYS A 19 9.24 14.07 -11.45
C CYS A 19 8.77 12.61 -11.38
N LEU A 20 9.63 11.71 -10.88
CA LEU A 20 9.19 10.40 -10.45
C LEU A 20 8.28 10.63 -9.25
N PHE A 21 7.01 10.87 -9.56
CA PHE A 21 5.93 10.75 -8.59
C PHE A 21 5.97 9.30 -8.13
N PHE A 22 6.53 9.04 -6.94
CA PHE A 22 6.13 7.87 -6.19
C PHE A 22 4.65 8.09 -5.89
N ALA A 23 3.79 7.54 -6.74
CA ALA A 23 2.42 7.24 -6.36
C ALA A 23 2.57 6.29 -5.17
N GLY A 24 2.47 6.84 -3.95
CA GLY A 24 2.22 6.02 -2.79
C GLY A 24 0.85 5.42 -3.01
N ASP A 25 0.81 4.23 -3.60
CA ASP A 25 -0.42 3.45 -3.65
C ASP A 25 -0.91 3.33 -2.22
N VAL A 26 -2.14 3.80 -1.97
CA VAL A 26 -2.81 3.51 -0.71
C VAL A 26 -2.89 1.99 -0.66
N SER A 27 -2.06 1.38 0.20
CA SER A 27 -1.90 -0.06 0.18
C SER A 27 -3.17 -0.68 0.74
N ALA A 28 -4.06 -1.13 -0.14
CA ALA A 28 -5.22 -1.89 0.26
C ALA A 28 -4.75 -3.14 1.03
N ASP A 29 -5.54 -3.53 2.04
CA ASP A 29 -5.27 -4.76 2.79
C ASP A 29 -5.17 -5.95 1.81
N THR A 30 -4.26 -6.88 2.09
CA THR A 30 -4.04 -8.10 1.33
C THR A 30 -4.39 -9.31 2.19
N VAL A 31 -5.14 -10.24 1.61
CA VAL A 31 -5.47 -11.52 2.24
C VAL A 31 -4.60 -12.62 1.64
N CYS A 32 -3.91 -13.36 2.50
CA CYS A 32 -3.18 -14.56 2.13
C CYS A 32 -3.88 -15.80 2.73
N ARG A 33 -4.07 -16.84 1.92
CA ARG A 33 -4.76 -18.08 2.32
C ARG A 33 -3.95 -19.34 1.99
N VAL A 34 -4.02 -20.35 2.86
CA VAL A 34 -3.62 -21.74 2.58
C VAL A 34 -4.60 -22.68 3.25
N GLY A 35 -5.31 -23.49 2.45
CA GLY A 35 -6.47 -24.23 2.95
C GLY A 35 -7.48 -23.29 3.62
N GLU A 36 -7.84 -23.60 4.86
CA GLU A 36 -8.75 -22.79 5.69
C GLU A 36 -8.05 -21.68 6.51
N ILE A 37 -6.71 -21.58 6.42
CA ILE A 37 -5.94 -20.60 7.20
C ILE A 37 -5.87 -19.28 6.43
N GLU A 38 -6.23 -18.18 7.09
CA GLU A 38 -6.25 -16.83 6.53
C GLU A 38 -5.39 -15.87 7.36
N ARG A 39 -4.66 -15.01 6.64
CA ARG A 39 -3.88 -13.90 7.17
C ARG A 39 -4.24 -12.62 6.45
N ILE A 40 -4.48 -11.54 7.19
CA ILE A 40 -4.70 -10.21 6.63
C ILE A 40 -3.46 -9.35 6.94
N ILE A 41 -2.88 -8.77 5.89
CA ILE A 41 -1.70 -7.91 5.95
C ILE A 41 -2.10 -6.53 5.45
N GLY A 42 -1.81 -5.48 6.22
CA GLY A 42 -2.13 -4.11 5.86
C GLY A 42 -1.15 -3.12 6.46
N VAL A 43 -1.34 -1.83 6.17
CA VAL A 43 -0.59 -0.73 6.76
C VAL A 43 -1.55 0.25 7.41
N ASP A 44 -1.31 0.56 8.68
CA ASP A 44 -2.08 1.54 9.44
C ASP A 44 -1.28 2.84 9.58
N TYR A 45 -1.93 3.97 9.28
CA TYR A 45 -1.42 5.32 9.47
C TYR A 45 -2.18 6.03 10.58
N GLN A 46 -1.57 7.05 11.21
CA GLN A 46 -2.26 7.85 12.23
C GLN A 46 -3.45 8.64 11.69
N THR A 47 -3.35 9.14 10.45
CA THR A 47 -4.41 9.87 9.78
C THR A 47 -4.49 9.47 8.30
N PRO A 48 -5.62 9.68 7.62
CA PRO A 48 -5.80 9.26 6.23
C PRO A 48 -4.85 9.94 5.22
N THR A 49 -4.28 11.10 5.57
CA THR A 49 -3.38 11.88 4.70
C THR A 49 -1.91 11.75 5.11
N ALA A 50 -1.63 11.07 6.23
CA ALA A 50 -0.26 10.86 6.69
C ALA A 50 0.36 9.62 6.02
N VAL A 51 1.64 9.73 5.69
CA VAL A 51 2.48 8.60 5.23
C VAL A 51 3.40 8.07 6.34
N VAL A 52 3.55 8.84 7.41
CA VAL A 52 4.25 8.48 8.65
C VAL A 52 3.62 9.21 9.84
N PRO A 53 3.71 8.68 11.07
CA PRO A 53 4.20 7.35 11.40
C PRO A 53 3.26 6.25 10.89
N CYS A 54 3.81 5.08 10.60
CA CYS A 54 3.09 3.93 10.06
C CYS A 54 3.35 2.67 10.89
N LYS A 55 2.44 1.69 10.79
CA LYS A 55 2.60 0.33 11.35
C LYS A 55 2.11 -0.71 10.35
N VAL A 56 2.83 -1.82 10.22
CA VAL A 56 2.34 -2.98 9.46
C VAL A 56 1.37 -3.74 10.36
N ARG A 57 0.11 -3.87 9.94
CA ARG A 57 -0.91 -4.68 10.61
C ARG A 57 -0.86 -6.10 10.08
N TYR A 58 -0.77 -7.06 10.99
CA TYR A 58 -0.80 -8.48 10.67
C TYR A 58 -1.80 -9.21 11.55
N PHE A 59 -2.88 -9.69 10.93
CA PHE A 59 -3.97 -10.37 11.61
C PHE A 59 -4.04 -11.83 11.18
N LYS A 60 -3.99 -12.74 12.15
CA LYS A 60 -4.21 -14.17 11.97
C LYS A 60 -5.67 -14.48 12.27
N VAL A 61 -6.49 -14.58 11.23
CA VAL A 61 -7.95 -14.67 11.36
C VAL A 61 -8.35 -15.87 12.21
N ASN A 62 -7.78 -17.04 11.92
CA ASN A 62 -8.11 -18.29 12.62
C ASN A 62 -7.67 -18.30 14.08
N ASP A 63 -6.60 -17.56 14.41
CA ASP A 63 -6.06 -17.50 15.77
C ASP A 63 -6.63 -16.30 16.56
N ASN A 64 -7.43 -15.45 15.90
CA ASN A 64 -7.87 -14.15 16.40
C ASN A 64 -6.72 -13.32 17.02
N ASP A 65 -5.56 -13.33 16.34
CA ASP A 65 -4.32 -12.73 16.84
C ASP A 65 -3.90 -11.54 15.96
N LEU A 66 -3.88 -10.34 16.55
CA LEU A 66 -3.50 -9.08 15.91
C LEU A 66 -2.13 -8.64 16.40
N SER A 67 -1.22 -8.38 15.47
CA SER A 67 0.14 -7.94 15.78
C SER A 67 0.62 -6.83 14.85
N PHE A 68 1.65 -6.09 15.30
CA PHE A 68 2.27 -4.99 14.59
C PHE A 68 3.80 -5.18 14.49
N PRO A 69 4.26 -6.14 13.66
CA PRO A 69 5.67 -6.55 13.64
C PRO A 69 6.65 -5.46 13.19
N TRP A 70 6.19 -4.43 12.47
CA TRP A 70 7.01 -3.32 12.02
C TRP A 70 6.28 -1.98 12.17
N SER A 71 7.07 -0.93 12.42
CA SER A 71 6.60 0.45 12.44
C SER A 71 7.73 1.41 12.04
N ALA A 72 7.37 2.58 11.53
CA ALA A 72 8.32 3.67 11.29
C ALA A 72 7.74 5.01 11.72
N GLN A 73 8.61 5.90 12.21
CA GLN A 73 8.22 7.22 12.71
C GLN A 73 8.38 8.30 11.67
N GLN A 74 9.42 8.23 10.84
CA GLN A 74 9.81 9.29 9.91
C GLN A 74 10.36 8.75 8.58
N GLU A 75 10.11 7.48 8.27
CA GLU A 75 10.59 6.82 7.05
C GLU A 75 9.39 6.45 6.15
N PRO A 76 8.98 7.34 5.24
CA PRO A 76 7.91 7.05 4.28
C PRO A 76 8.26 5.82 3.42
N GLY A 77 7.28 4.97 3.13
CA GLY A 77 7.47 3.77 2.32
C GLY A 77 8.01 2.56 3.07
N TYR A 78 8.47 2.71 4.33
CA TYR A 78 9.01 1.59 5.10
C TYR A 78 7.98 0.50 5.38
N CYS A 79 6.77 0.89 5.81
CA CYS A 79 5.74 -0.09 6.18
C CYS A 79 5.17 -0.80 4.96
N GLU A 80 5.01 -0.08 3.86
CA GLU A 80 4.51 -0.58 2.57
C GLU A 80 5.48 -1.61 1.99
N ALA A 81 6.79 -1.31 2.00
CA ALA A 81 7.82 -2.26 1.59
C ALA A 81 7.84 -3.52 2.48
N ARG A 82 7.64 -3.37 3.79
CA ARG A 82 7.56 -4.50 4.73
C ARG A 82 6.30 -5.35 4.53
N ALA A 83 5.15 -4.71 4.29
CA ALA A 83 3.90 -5.40 4.00
C ALA A 83 4.01 -6.19 2.69
N ALA A 84 4.54 -5.58 1.62
CA ALA A 84 4.78 -6.24 0.34
C ALA A 84 5.73 -7.44 0.47
N ALA A 85 6.85 -7.28 1.19
CA ALA A 85 7.79 -8.37 1.44
C ALA A 85 7.16 -9.51 2.25
N LEU A 86 6.26 -9.22 3.19
CA LEU A 86 5.54 -10.24 3.95
C LEU A 86 4.55 -11.01 3.05
N VAL A 87 3.82 -10.31 2.18
CA VAL A 87 2.94 -10.93 1.17
C VAL A 87 3.73 -11.84 0.25
N GLU A 88 4.85 -11.36 -0.30
CA GLU A 88 5.75 -12.15 -1.15
C GLU A 88 6.29 -13.37 -0.39
N LYS A 89 6.63 -13.21 0.89
CA LYS A 89 7.05 -14.33 1.73
C LYS A 89 5.96 -15.40 1.83
N PHE A 90 4.70 -15.04 2.07
CA PHE A 90 3.60 -15.99 2.10
C PHE A 90 3.39 -16.66 0.73
N ALA A 91 3.42 -15.89 -0.36
CA ALA A 91 3.32 -16.42 -1.71
C ALA A 91 4.45 -17.44 -2.00
N SER A 92 5.70 -17.15 -1.61
CA SER A 92 6.84 -18.06 -1.76
C SER A 92 6.70 -19.37 -0.94
N LEU A 93 5.86 -19.35 0.09
CA LEU A 93 5.53 -20.51 0.92
C LEU A 93 4.29 -21.27 0.41
N GLY A 94 3.79 -20.95 -0.78
CA GLY A 94 2.66 -21.62 -1.41
C GLY A 94 1.29 -21.09 -0.99
N TRP A 95 1.22 -19.90 -0.38
CA TRP A 95 -0.05 -19.26 -0.05
C TRP A 95 -0.58 -18.48 -1.26
N THR A 96 -1.89 -18.45 -1.43
CA THR A 96 -2.54 -17.58 -2.41
C THR A 96 -2.84 -16.24 -1.76
N CYS A 97 -2.26 -15.15 -2.28
CA CYS A 97 -2.48 -13.80 -1.79
C CYS A 97 -3.23 -12.95 -2.82
N GLY A 98 -4.14 -12.09 -2.35
CA GLY A 98 -4.90 -11.17 -3.19
C GLY A 98 -5.50 -10.01 -2.41
N PRO A 99 -6.07 -9.01 -3.09
CA PRO A 99 -6.68 -7.85 -2.42
C PRO A 99 -7.79 -8.29 -1.48
N PHE A 100 -7.89 -7.64 -0.31
CA PHE A 100 -9.01 -7.81 0.60
C PHE A 100 -10.27 -7.20 -0.02
N THR A 101 -11.19 -8.05 -0.45
CA THR A 101 -12.56 -7.69 -0.78
C THR A 101 -13.46 -8.03 0.41
N PRO A 102 -14.05 -7.02 1.08
CA PRO A 102 -15.13 -7.29 2.02
C PRO A 102 -16.24 -8.07 1.30
N PRO A 103 -16.91 -9.02 1.97
CA PRO A 103 -18.05 -9.69 1.37
C PRO A 103 -19.09 -8.64 0.94
N ALA A 104 -19.54 -8.71 -0.31
CA ALA A 104 -20.57 -7.80 -0.82
C ALA A 104 -21.80 -7.88 0.08
N LYS A 105 -22.24 -6.72 0.60
CA LYS A 105 -23.43 -6.62 1.45
C LYS A 105 -24.62 -7.22 0.69
N PRO A 106 -25.51 -8.00 1.33
CA PRO A 106 -26.64 -8.66 0.67
C PRO A 106 -27.57 -7.74 -0.14
N GLU A 107 -27.52 -6.43 0.11
CA GLU A 107 -28.40 -5.43 -0.51
C GLU A 107 -28.11 -5.18 -2.00
N ASP A 108 -26.88 -5.40 -2.47
CA ASP A 108 -26.51 -5.24 -3.89
C ASP A 108 -26.96 -6.42 -4.78
N ARG A 109 -27.52 -7.49 -4.20
CA ARG A 109 -28.06 -8.64 -4.96
C ARG A 109 -29.54 -8.49 -5.34
N ALA A 110 -30.21 -7.45 -4.84
CA ALA A 110 -31.66 -7.28 -5.01
C ALA A 110 -32.07 -6.42 -6.21
N ILE A 111 -31.12 -5.93 -7.02
CA ILE A 111 -31.41 -5.15 -8.23
C ILE A 111 -31.07 -5.98 -9.48
N ASP A 112 -31.79 -7.09 -9.70
CA ASP A 112 -31.94 -7.66 -11.05
C ASP A 112 -33.30 -7.23 -11.59
N PRO A 113 -33.37 -6.21 -12.48
CA PRO A 113 -34.62 -5.74 -13.07
C PRO A 113 -35.20 -6.72 -14.12
N THR A 114 -34.60 -7.90 -14.34
CA THR A 114 -34.98 -8.81 -15.43
C THR A 114 -35.79 -10.03 -15.01
N ARG A 115 -36.32 -10.06 -13.78
CA ARG A 115 -37.32 -11.06 -13.38
C ARG A 115 -38.73 -10.44 -13.39
N GLN A 116 -39.29 -10.28 -14.59
CA GLN A 116 -40.74 -10.28 -14.85
C GLN A 116 -41.04 -11.30 -15.93
#